data_AF-A0AB33UA60-F1
#
_entry.id   AF-A0AB33UA60-F1
#
_cell.length_a   1.000
_cell.length_b   1.000
_cell.length_c   1.000
_cell.angle_alpha   90.00
_cell.angle_beta   90.00
_cell.angle_gamma   90.00
#
_symmetry.space_group_name_H-M   'P 1'
#
loop_
_entity.id
_entity.type
_entity.pdbx_description
1 polymer ?
#
loop_
_entity_poly.entity_id
_entity_poly.type
_entity_poly.pdbx_seq_one_letter_code
_entity_poly.pdbx_strand_id
1 'polypeptide(L)' 'MSQQHQKWIDLVKKRLHERGWSQSDFAIVLGVSPAMVTRLLKEGHGSDNLKLKVNKKLRISESWVSFEEYE' A
#
# COMPACT_ATOMS: atom_id res chain seq x y z
N MET A 1 3.80 -14.37 1.36
CA MET A 1 3.71 -12.96 1.80
C MET A 1 4.44 -12.86 3.13
N SER A 2 5.46 -12.01 3.25
CA SER A 2 6.22 -11.88 4.51
C SER A 2 5.35 -11.23 5.60
N GLN A 3 5.66 -11.48 6.87
CA GLN A 3 4.94 -10.84 7.99
C GLN A 3 5.00 -9.31 7.93
N GLN A 4 6.10 -8.76 7.40
CA GLN A 4 6.24 -7.32 7.19
C GLN A 4 5.30 -6.80 6.10
N HIS A 5 5.12 -7.53 4.99
CA HIS A 5 4.15 -7.18 3.94
C HIS A 5 2.73 -7.13 4.50
N GLN A 6 2.35 -8.09 5.36
CA GLN A 6 1.04 -8.08 5.98
C GLN A 6 0.85 -6.86 6.88
N LYS A 7 1.83 -6.55 7.74
CA LYS A 7 1.82 -5.35 8.60
C LYS A 7 1.69 -4.06 7.78
N TRP A 8 2.37 -3.99 6.63
CA TRP A 8 2.27 -2.86 5.72
C TRP A 8 0.87 -2.72 5.12
N ILE A 9 0.28 -3.81 4.63
CA ILE A 9 -1.10 -3.81 4.11
C ILE A 9 -2.10 -3.35 5.18
N ASP A 10 -1.94 -3.84 6.41
CA ASP A 10 -2.83 -3.47 7.53
C ASP A 10 -2.69 -1.99 7.87
N LEU A 11 -1.47 -1.45 7.82
CA LEU A 11 -1.22 -0.02 7.99
C LEU A 11 -1.84 0.81 6.88
N VAL A 12 -1.73 0.37 5.61
CA VAL A 12 -2.39 1.02 4.47
C VAL A 12 -3.91 1.06 4.68
N LYS A 13 -4.53 -0.05 5.06
CA LYS A 13 -5.97 -0.12 5.34
C LYS A 13 -6.37 0.83 6.48
N LYS A 14 -5.58 0.86 7.57
CA LYS A 14 -5.80 1.77 8.69
C LYS A 14 -5.76 3.24 8.24
N ARG A 15 -4.75 3.64 7.46
CA ARG A 15 -4.62 5.03 6.96
C ARG A 15 -5.70 5.42 5.97
N LEU A 16 -6.22 4.48 5.18
CA LEU A 16 -7.37 4.72 4.33
C LEU A 16 -8.62 4.99 5.16
N HIS A 17 -8.87 4.18 6.18
CA HIS A 17 -9.99 4.34 7.10
C HIS A 17 -9.93 5.68 7.86
N GLU A 18 -8.77 6.05 8.41
CA GLU A 18 -8.58 7.34 9.10
C GLU A 18 -8.83 8.56 8.20
N ARG A 19 -8.67 8.41 6.89
CA ARG A 19 -8.92 9.47 5.90
C ARG A 19 -10.33 9.42 5.29
N GLY A 20 -11.13 8.40 5.63
CA GLY A 20 -12.42 8.15 4.99
C GLY A 20 -12.32 7.85 3.50
N TRP A 21 -11.19 7.32 3.03
CA TRP A 21 -10.99 7.00 1.61
C TRP A 21 -11.51 5.60 1.28
N SER A 22 -12.38 5.51 0.27
CA SER A 22 -12.74 4.23 -0.33
C SER A 22 -11.60 3.68 -1.19
N GLN A 23 -11.70 2.41 -1.60
CA GLN A 23 -10.75 1.84 -2.57
C GLN A 23 -10.80 2.58 -3.92
N SER A 24 -11.96 3.09 -4.31
CA SER A 24 -12.14 3.88 -5.54
C SER A 24 -11.45 5.22 -5.46
N ASP A 25 -11.60 5.95 -4.35
CA ASP A 25 -10.89 7.22 -4.12
C ASP A 25 -9.38 6.99 -4.14
N PHE A 26 -8.94 5.90 -3.52
CA PHE A 26 -7.54 5.55 -3.48
C PHE A 26 -6.98 5.18 -4.86
N ALA A 27 -7.75 4.46 -5.68
CA ALA A 27 -7.39 4.16 -7.06
C ALA A 27 -7.21 5.44 -7.89
N ILE A 28 -8.11 6.42 -7.74
CA ILE A 28 -8.03 7.73 -8.38
C ILE A 28 -6.76 8.48 -7.93
N VAL A 29 -6.48 8.54 -6.62
CA VAL A 29 -5.30 9.23 -6.06
C VAL A 29 -3.99 8.59 -6.54
N LEU A 30 -3.98 7.26 -6.70
CA LEU A 30 -2.84 6.51 -7.21
C LEU A 30 -2.74 6.52 -8.73
N GLY A 31 -3.80 6.89 -9.45
CA GLY A 31 -3.85 6.83 -10.91
C GLY A 31 -3.77 5.39 -11.44
N VAL A 32 -4.41 4.45 -10.77
CA VAL A 32 -4.45 3.02 -11.14
C VAL A 32 -5.89 2.52 -11.17
N SER A 33 -6.10 1.31 -11.69
CA SER A 33 -7.43 0.69 -11.68
C SER A 33 -7.85 0.23 -10.27
N PRO A 34 -9.16 0.19 -9.95
CA PRO A 34 -9.65 -0.38 -8.70
C PRO A 34 -9.21 -1.83 -8.49
N ALA A 35 -9.13 -2.62 -9.56
CA ALA A 35 -8.64 -3.99 -9.51
C ALA A 35 -7.18 -4.08 -9.03
N MET A 36 -6.32 -3.13 -9.44
CA MET A 36 -4.94 -3.06 -8.95
C MET A 36 -4.89 -2.76 -7.45
N VAL A 37 -5.75 -1.86 -6.96
CA VAL A 37 -5.88 -1.58 -5.52
C VAL A 37 -6.35 -2.82 -4.75
N THR A 38 -7.34 -3.55 -5.27
CA THR A 38 -7.80 -4.80 -4.64
C THR A 38 -6.67 -5.82 -4.51
N ARG A 39 -5.86 -6.01 -5.57
CA ARG A 39 -4.70 -6.92 -5.54
C ARG A 39 -3.63 -6.43 -4.57
N LEU A 40 -3.35 -5.12 -4.54
CA LEU A 40 -2.43 -4.54 -3.56
C LEU A 40 -2.87 -4.83 -2.11
N LEU A 41 -4.16 -4.64 -1.79
CA LEU A 41 -4.68 -4.78 -0.43
C LEU A 41 -4.95 -6.23 0.01
N LYS A 42 -5.03 -7.17 -0.93
CA LYS A 42 -5.20 -8.60 -0.65
C LYS A 42 -3.88 -9.38 -0.72
N GLU A 43 -3.06 -9.07 -1.71
CA GLU A 43 -1.90 -9.88 -2.10
C GLU A 43 -0.57 -9.15 -1.84
N GLY A 44 -0.59 -7.84 -1.58
CA GLY A 44 0.62 -7.00 -1.53
C GLY A 44 1.21 -6.73 -2.92
N HIS A 45 0.43 -6.99 -3.98
CA HIS A 45 0.87 -6.89 -5.37
C HIS A 45 1.04 -5.44 -5.81
N GLY A 46 2.19 -5.12 -6.42
CA GLY A 46 2.49 -3.79 -6.93
C GLY A 46 4.00 -3.58 -7.06
N SER A 47 4.42 -2.77 -8.03
CA SER A 47 5.82 -2.37 -8.17
C SER A 47 6.27 -1.52 -6.98
N ASP A 48 7.57 -1.44 -6.74
CA ASP A 48 8.13 -0.62 -5.65
C ASP A 48 7.75 0.85 -5.82
N ASN A 49 7.70 1.34 -7.07
CA ASN A 49 7.21 2.68 -7.35
C ASN A 49 5.74 2.89 -6.93
N LEU A 50 4.87 1.88 -7.11
CA LEU A 50 3.49 1.94 -6.62
C LEU A 50 3.45 1.96 -5.09
N LYS A 51 4.24 1.09 -4.43
CA LYS A 51 4.33 1.02 -2.95
C LYS A 51 4.88 2.31 -2.34
N LEU A 52 5.91 2.92 -2.96
CA LEU A 52 6.44 4.23 -2.57
C LEU A 52 5.39 5.34 -2.74
N LYS A 53 4.64 5.32 -3.85
CA LYS A 53 3.53 6.27 -4.08
C LYS A 53 2.44 6.13 -3.01
N VAL A 54 2.09 4.89 -2.64
CA VAL A 54 1.16 4.58 -1.54
C VAL A 54 1.66 5.19 -0.22
N ASN A 55 2.92 4.93 0.13
CA ASN A 55 3.52 5.45 1.35
C ASN A 55 3.46 6.98 1.40
N LYS A 56 3.87 7.63 0.31
CA LYS A 56 3.84 9.09 0.17
C LYS A 56 2.42 9.66 0.33
N LYS A 57 1.42 9.08 -0.35
CA LYS A 57 0.04 9.57 -0.30
C LYS A 57 -0.61 9.38 1.06
N LEU A 58 -0.32 8.26 1.72
CA LEU A 58 -0.87 7.93 3.04
C LEU A 58 -0.03 8.46 4.22
N ARG A 59 1.10 9.13 3.93
CA ARG A 59 2.08 9.60 4.94
C ARG A 59 2.54 8.47 5.85
N ILE A 60 2.74 7.28 5.29
CA ILE A 60 3.36 6.16 5.98
C ILE A 60 4.86 6.44 5.99
N SER A 61 5.45 6.57 7.19
CA SER A 61 6.88 6.85 7.32
C SER A 61 7.69 5.74 6.64
N GLU A 62 8.70 6.12 5.87
CA GLU A 62 9.53 5.20 5.08
C GLU A 62 10.32 4.19 5.93
N SER A 63 10.34 4.31 7.26
CA SER A 63 11.13 3.52 8.22
C SER A 63 10.88 2.00 8.26
N TRP A 64 10.21 1.45 7.25
CA TRP A 64 10.00 0.01 7.04
C TRP A 64 10.92 -0.55 5.93
N VAL A 65 12.01 0.16 5.58
CA VAL A 65 12.97 -0.15 4.51
C VAL A 65 13.60 -1.54 4.57
N SER A 66 13.48 -2.31 5.65
CA SER A 66 13.92 -3.71 5.59
C SER A 66 12.86 -4.60 4.95
N PHE A 67 12.57 -4.36 3.67
CA PHE A 67 12.21 -5.44 2.75
C PHE A 67 13.53 -6.16 2.51
N GLU A 68 13.87 -7.18 3.32
CA GLU A 68 15.04 -8.00 3.01
C GLU A 68 14.86 -8.65 1.63
N GLU A 69 15.34 -7.93 0.61
CA GLU A 69 16.20 -8.49 -0.42
C GLU A 69 17.42 -9.07 0.29
N TYR A 70 17.29 -10.30 0.76
CA TYR A 70 18.41 -11.23 0.77
C TYR A 70 17.94 -12.43 -0.05
N GLU A 71 18.36 -12.46 -1.32
CA GLU A 71 18.60 -13.72 -2.02
C GLU A 71 19.76 -14.46 -1.33
#